data_AF-A0A1S8WIA6-F1
#
_entry.id   AF-A0A1S8WIA6-F1
#
_cell.length_a   1.000
_cell.length_b   1.000
_cell.length_c   1.000
_cell.angle_alpha   90.00
_cell.angle_beta   90.00
_cell.angle_gamma   90.00
#
_symmetry.space_group_name_H-M   'P 1'
#
loop_
_entity.id
_entity.type
_entity.pdbx_description
1 polymer ?
#
loop_
_entity_poly.entity_id
_entity_poly.type
_entity_poly.pdbx_seq_one_letter_code
_entity_poly.pdbx_strand_id
1 'polypeptide(L)' 'MDALKGDDTWINNMLALHRLRTLSEDSNIRLGLMRVKMDNKNRFAEYMKHRRNIFVDPSTLFDVMGHFKCA' A
#
# COMPACT_ATOMS: atom_id res chain seq x y z
N MET A 1 -11.28 2.94 -6.31
CA MET A 1 -11.17 2.83 -4.83
C MET A 1 -12.40 3.54 -4.30
N ASP A 2 -13.55 2.88 -4.46
CA ASP A 2 -14.85 3.55 -4.36
C ASP A 2 -15.47 3.38 -2.97
N ALA A 3 -14.71 2.76 -2.06
CA ALA A 3 -15.07 2.49 -0.66
C ALA A 3 -15.42 3.76 0.11
N LEU A 4 -14.80 4.89 -0.25
CA LEU A 4 -15.03 6.20 0.35
C LEU A 4 -15.96 7.08 -0.49
N LYS A 5 -16.56 6.53 -1.57
CA LYS A 5 -17.53 7.22 -2.45
C LYS A 5 -17.12 8.65 -2.87
N GLY A 6 -15.83 8.90 -3.11
CA GLY A 6 -15.32 10.21 -3.52
C GLY A 6 -15.19 11.24 -2.39
N ASP A 7 -15.34 10.83 -1.12
CA ASP A 7 -15.05 11.69 0.02
C ASP A 7 -13.55 11.70 0.35
N ASP A 8 -12.91 12.83 0.04
CA ASP A 8 -11.49 13.11 0.27
C ASP A 8 -11.21 13.82 1.60
N THR A 9 -12.20 13.94 2.49
CA THR A 9 -12.02 14.56 3.82
C THR A 9 -10.91 13.90 4.65
N TRP A 10 -10.64 12.61 4.40
CA TRP A 10 -9.55 11.87 5.05
C TRP A 10 -8.16 12.46 4.77
N ILE A 11 -7.98 13.20 3.67
CA ILE A 11 -6.71 13.85 3.32
C ILE A 11 -6.33 14.88 4.40
N ASN A 12 -7.31 15.66 4.87
CA ASN A 12 -7.11 16.71 5.88
C ASN A 12 -7.52 16.26 7.30
N ASN A 13 -8.18 15.11 7.43
CA ASN A 13 -8.63 14.57 8.71
C ASN A 13 -8.43 13.04 8.77
N MET A 14 -7.28 12.62 9.29
CA MET A 14 -6.92 11.20 9.39
C MET A 14 -7.90 10.37 10.23
N LEU A 15 -8.65 10.97 11.17
CA LEU A 15 -9.64 10.24 11.96
C LEU A 15 -10.77 9.68 11.09
N ALA A 16 -11.04 10.28 9.92
CA ALA A 16 -12.03 9.78 8.99
C ALA A 16 -11.71 8.37 8.48
N LEU A 17 -10.44 7.94 8.50
CA LEU A 17 -10.03 6.59 8.09
C LEU A 17 -10.53 5.50 9.05
N HIS A 18 -10.88 5.83 10.30
CA HIS A 18 -11.41 4.82 11.24
C HIS A 18 -12.66 4.11 10.73
N ARG A 19 -13.47 4.80 9.90
CA ARG A 19 -14.68 4.21 9.29
C ARG A 19 -14.37 3.01 8.39
N LEU A 20 -13.13 2.89 7.87
CA LEU A 20 -12.72 1.74 7.04
C LEU A 20 -12.74 0.42 7.82
N ARG A 21 -12.69 0.45 9.16
CA ARG A 21 -12.74 -0.76 9.99
C ARG A 21 -14.02 -1.56 9.76
N THR A 22 -15.15 -0.91 9.44
CA THR A 22 -16.42 -1.60 9.16
C THR A 22 -16.40 -2.42 7.86
N LEU A 23 -15.40 -2.19 7.00
CA LEU A 23 -15.23 -2.85 5.71
C LEU A 23 -14.15 -3.95 5.74
N SER A 24 -13.64 -4.36 6.91
CA SER A 24 -12.51 -5.32 7.00
C SER A 24 -12.82 -6.67 6.35
N GLU A 25 -14.07 -7.13 6.48
CA GLU A 25 -14.53 -8.40 5.93
C GLU A 25 -15.12 -8.29 4.52
N ASP A 26 -15.12 -7.10 3.91
CA ASP A 26 -15.56 -6.93 2.53
C ASP A 26 -14.48 -7.47 1.56
N SER A 27 -14.82 -8.55 0.86
CA SER A 27 -13.92 -9.22 -0.07
C SER A 27 -13.56 -8.36 -1.29
N ASN A 28 -14.46 -7.49 -1.77
CA ASN A 28 -14.20 -6.60 -2.89
C ASN A 28 -13.18 -5.53 -2.49
N ILE A 29 -13.33 -4.96 -1.29
CA ILE A 29 -12.36 -4.02 -0.73
C ILE A 29 -11.00 -4.70 -0.55
N ARG A 30 -10.98 -5.92 0.01
CA ARG A 30 -9.76 -6.70 0.19
C ARG A 30 -9.04 -6.96 -1.13
N LEU A 31 -9.75 -7.41 -2.16
CA LEU A 31 -9.19 -7.65 -3.50
C LEU A 31 -8.69 -6.35 -4.15
N GLY A 32 -9.39 -5.23 -3.97
CA GLY A 32 -8.95 -3.92 -4.43
C GLY A 32 -7.64 -3.48 -3.75
N LEU A 33 -7.53 -3.64 -2.43
CA LEU A 33 -6.32 -3.36 -1.67
C LEU A 33 -5.14 -4.26 -2.11
N MET A 34 -5.40 -5.54 -2.35
CA MET A 34 -4.37 -6.48 -2.84
C MET A 34 -3.83 -6.06 -4.21
N ARG A 35 -4.69 -5.61 -5.14
CA ARG A 35 -4.26 -5.07 -6.44
C ARG A 35 -3.37 -3.84 -6.28
N VAL A 36 -3.84 -2.84 -5.53
CA VAL A 36 -3.06 -1.62 -5.25
C VAL A 36 -1.72 -1.94 -4.60
N LYS A 37 -1.66 -2.91 -3.68
CA LYS A 37 -0.41 -3.36 -3.07
C LYS A 37 0.51 -4.04 -4.08
N MET A 38 -0.02 -4.89 -4.96
CA MET A 38 0.77 -5.56 -6.01
C MET A 38 1.35 -4.55 -7.01
N ASP A 39 0.56 -3.56 -7.44
CA ASP A 39 1.04 -2.49 -8.34
C ASP A 39 2.20 -1.70 -7.71
N ASN A 40 2.11 -1.41 -6.41
CA ASN A 40 3.19 -0.76 -5.68
C ASN A 40 4.44 -1.65 -5.55
N LYS A 41 4.29 -2.98 -5.38
CA LYS A 41 5.43 -3.92 -5.35
C LYS A 41 6.11 -4.00 -6.71
N ASN A 42 5.35 -4.04 -7.81
CA ASN A 42 5.89 -3.99 -9.18
C ASN A 42 6.70 -2.71 -9.41
N ARG A 43 6.16 -1.54 -9.02
CA ARG A 43 6.89 -0.26 -9.11
C ARG A 43 8.19 -0.26 -8.30
N PHE A 44 8.18 -0.86 -7.11
CA PHE A 44 9.40 -0.97 -6.29
C PHE A 44 10.43 -1.93 -6.92
N ALA A 45 10.00 -3.07 -7.45
CA ALA A 45 10.89 -4.01 -8.13
C ALA A 45 11.61 -3.35 -9.33
N GLU A 46 10.87 -2.61 -10.16
CA GLU A 46 11.46 -1.83 -11.26
C GLU A 46 12.43 -0.75 -10.75
N TYR A 47 12.06 -0.04 -9.68
CA TYR A 47 12.94 0.94 -9.06
C TYR A 47 14.28 0.32 -8.59
N MET A 48 14.23 -0.84 -7.93
CA MET A 48 15.41 -1.55 -7.44
C MET A 48 16.30 -2.05 -8.58
N LYS A 49 15.68 -2.58 -9.64
CA LYS A 49 16.38 -2.97 -10.86
C LYS A 49 17.12 -1.78 -11.48
N HIS A 50 16.45 -0.64 -11.66
CA HIS A 50 17.07 0.52 -12.29
C HIS A 50 18.12 1.22 -11.43
N ARG A 51 17.93 1.32 -10.11
CA ARG A 51 18.82 2.08 -9.22
C ARG A 51 19.94 1.26 -8.62
N ARG A 52 19.75 -0.05 -8.46
CA ARG A 52 20.68 -0.94 -7.74
C ARG A 52 21.08 -2.17 -8.55
N ASN A 53 20.50 -2.37 -9.74
CA ASN A 53 20.69 -3.59 -10.54
C ASN A 53 20.34 -4.87 -9.77
N ILE A 54 19.35 -4.79 -8.86
CA ILE A 54 18.86 -5.91 -8.07
C ILE A 54 17.49 -6.31 -8.62
N PHE A 55 17.33 -7.60 -8.96
CA PHE A 55 16.05 -8.16 -9.33
C PHE A 55 15.29 -8.62 -8.08
N VAL A 56 14.06 -8.13 -7.91
CA VAL A 56 13.18 -8.47 -6.80
C VAL A 56 11.92 -9.08 -7.37
N ASP A 57 11.48 -10.23 -6.84
CA ASP A 57 10.22 -10.85 -7.24
C ASP A 57 9.05 -10.20 -6.46
N PRO A 58 8.16 -9.43 -7.12
CA PRO A 58 7.03 -8.77 -6.47
C PRO A 58 5.93 -9.74 -6.02
N SER A 59 5.99 -11.04 -6.31
CA SER A 59 5.06 -12.03 -5.75
C SER A 59 5.38 -12.39 -4.29
N THR A 60 6.65 -12.25 -3.89
CA THR A 60 7.15 -12.62 -2.55
C THR A 60 6.72 -11.66 -1.44
N LEU A 61 6.80 -12.06 -0.18
CA LEU A 61 6.54 -11.16 0.95
C LEU A 61 7.66 -10.11 1.04
N PHE A 62 7.27 -8.83 1.13
CA PHE A 62 8.22 -7.74 1.34
C PHE A 62 8.34 -7.46 2.84
N ASP A 63 9.41 -7.97 3.44
CA ASP A 63 9.79 -7.65 4.82
C ASP A 63 10.76 -6.47 4.82
N VAL A 64 10.41 -5.39 5.51
CA VAL A 64 11.13 -4.11 5.46
C VAL A 64 11.51 -3.70 6.88
N MET A 65 12.82 -3.69 7.16
CA MET A 65 13.38 -3.15 8.39
C MET A 65 14.03 -1.80 8.10
N GLY A 66 13.52 -0.74 8.72
CA GLY A 66 14.15 0.57 8.75
C GLY A 66 14.79 0.82 10.11
N HIS A 67 16.05 1.24 10.12
CA HIS A 67 16.67 1.80 11.32
C HIS A 67 16.71 3.32 11.17
N PHE A 68 16.07 4.03 12.10
CA PHE A 68 16.26 5.48 12.20
C PHE A 68 17.63 5.72 12.80
N LYS A 69 18.57 6.24 12.01
CA LYS A 69 19.73 6.88 12.59
C LYS A 69 19.24 8.15 13.28
N CYS A 70 19.12 8.11 14.60
CA CYS A 70 19.09 9.35 15.39
C CYS A 70 20.38 10.10 15.07
N ALA A 71 20.23 11.28 14.48
CA ALA A 71 21.29 12.26 14.31
C ALA A 71 21.41 13.09 15.58
#